data_AF-A0A6P7GDW9-F1
#
_entry.id   AF-A0A6P7GDW9-F1
#
_cell.length_a   1.000
_cell.length_b   1.000
_cell.length_c   1.000
_cell.angle_alpha   90.00
_cell.angle_beta   90.00
_cell.angle_gamma   90.00
#
_symmetry.space_group_name_H-M   'P 1'
#
loop_
_entity.id
_entity.type
_entity.pdbx_description
1 polymer ?
#
loop_
_entity_poly.entity_id
_entity_poly.type
_entity_poly.pdbx_seq_one_letter_code
_entity_poly.pdbx_strand_id
1 'polypeptide(L)'
;MAFKCMENINAFLEAAKQLGVPPQETFQTVDLWERQNLNSVVICLQSLGRKADKYGKQSIGPKEAEKNERMFSEEKLRAGQTIIGLQMGSNKGATQSGINFGNTRHM
;
A
#
# COMPACT_ATOMS: atom_id res chain seq x y z
N MET A 1 21.46 -29.34 -14.94
CA MET A 1 20.25 -28.73 -15.55
C MET A 1 19.45 -27.92 -14.53
N ALA A 2 19.16 -28.44 -13.33
CA ALA A 2 18.41 -27.75 -12.28
C ALA A 2 18.93 -26.34 -11.91
N PHE A 3 20.26 -26.20 -11.75
CA PHE A 3 20.88 -24.92 -11.37
C PHE A 3 20.63 -23.78 -12.37
N LYS A 4 20.71 -24.06 -13.68
CA LYS A 4 20.44 -23.06 -14.73
C LYS A 4 18.99 -22.56 -14.70
N CYS A 5 18.05 -23.44 -14.40
CA CYS A 5 16.65 -23.05 -14.28
C CYS A 5 16.43 -22.15 -13.05
N MET A 6 17.07 -22.47 -11.93
CA MET A 6 17.06 -21.62 -10.73
C MET A 6 17.69 -20.24 -10.99
N GLU A 7 18.80 -20.16 -11.74
CA GLU A 7 19.39 -18.89 -12.16
C GLU A 7 18.45 -18.06 -13.03
N ASN A 8 17.73 -18.68 -13.97
CA ASN A 8 16.73 -17.98 -14.78
C ASN A 8 15.59 -17.39 -13.93
N ILE A 9 15.16 -18.10 -12.89
CA ILE A 9 14.16 -17.61 -11.94
C ILE A 9 14.70 -16.39 -11.19
N ASN A 10 15.94 -16.45 -10.70
CA ASN A 10 16.56 -15.30 -10.04
C ASN A 10 16.71 -14.10 -10.99
N ALA A 11 17.11 -14.32 -12.25
CA ALA A 11 17.19 -13.26 -13.26
C ALA A 11 15.84 -12.58 -13.51
N PHE A 12 14.75 -13.35 -13.55
CA PHE A 12 13.40 -12.81 -13.61
C PHE A 12 13.05 -11.96 -12.38
N LEU A 13 13.35 -12.45 -11.17
CA LEU A 13 13.05 -11.74 -9.92
C LEU A 13 13.80 -10.40 -9.82
N GLU A 14 15.05 -10.35 -10.24
CA GLU A 14 15.82 -9.10 -10.29
C GLU A 14 15.24 -8.11 -11.30
N ALA A 15 14.84 -8.58 -12.48
CA ALA A 15 14.16 -7.73 -13.46
C ALA A 15 12.81 -7.22 -12.94
N ALA A 16 12.01 -8.07 -12.26
CA ALA A 16 10.74 -7.67 -11.68
C ALA A 16 10.90 -6.55 -10.62
N LYS A 17 11.92 -6.65 -9.76
CA LYS A 17 12.25 -5.60 -8.78
C LYS A 17 12.61 -4.27 -9.48
N GLN A 18 13.43 -4.33 -10.53
CA GLN A 18 13.81 -3.13 -11.31
C GLN A 18 12.61 -2.49 -12.02
N LEU A 19 11.61 -3.30 -12.41
CA LEU A 19 10.35 -2.83 -12.99
C LEU A 19 9.37 -2.28 -11.94
N GLY A 20 9.76 -2.23 -10.66
CA GLY A 20 9.00 -1.60 -9.59
C GLY A 20 8.01 -2.53 -8.88
N VAL A 21 8.17 -3.85 -9.02
CA VAL A 21 7.47 -4.82 -8.18
C VAL A 21 8.03 -4.72 -6.75
N PRO A 22 7.17 -4.51 -5.73
CA PRO A 22 7.62 -4.42 -4.35
C PRO A 22 8.18 -5.77 -3.88
N PRO A 23 9.28 -5.80 -3.09
CA PRO A 23 9.90 -7.04 -2.62
C PRO A 23 8.93 -7.98 -1.90
N GLN A 24 7.92 -7.44 -1.22
CA GLN A 24 6.90 -8.20 -0.49
C GLN A 24 6.00 -9.02 -1.42
N GLU A 25 5.87 -8.61 -2.69
CA GLU A 25 5.09 -9.32 -3.71
C GLU A 25 5.99 -10.15 -4.65
N THR A 26 7.29 -10.28 -4.34
CA THR A 26 8.19 -11.24 -5.02
C THR A 26 8.12 -12.62 -4.36
N PHE A 27 8.76 -13.61 -4.97
CA PHE A 27 8.78 -14.99 -4.47
C PHE A 27 10.22 -15.53 -4.41
N GLN A 28 10.43 -16.64 -3.71
CA GLN A 28 11.73 -17.31 -3.64
C GLN A 28 11.85 -18.38 -4.73
N THR A 29 13.07 -18.68 -5.18
CA THR A 29 13.28 -19.67 -6.25
C THR A 29 12.63 -21.03 -5.97
N VAL A 30 12.63 -21.48 -4.71
CA VAL A 30 12.00 -22.74 -4.28
C VAL A 30 10.46 -22.73 -4.41
N ASP A 31 9.82 -21.55 -4.32
CA ASP A 31 8.37 -21.41 -4.44
C ASP A 31 7.87 -21.90 -5.81
N LEU A 32 8.64 -21.60 -6.86
CA LEU A 32 8.36 -22.02 -8.23
C LEU A 32 9.04 -23.36 -8.58
N TRP A 33 10.32 -23.53 -8.23
CA TRP A 33 11.09 -24.71 -8.62
C TRP A 33 10.62 -25.99 -7.93
N GLU A 34 10.40 -25.94 -6.62
CA GLU A 34 9.91 -27.07 -5.81
C GLU A 34 8.39 -27.02 -5.60
N ARG A 35 7.73 -25.99 -6.13
CA ARG A 35 6.28 -25.75 -6.01
C ARG A 35 5.81 -25.57 -4.56
N GLN A 36 6.66 -25.03 -3.69
CA GLN A 36 6.30 -24.81 -2.28
C GLN A 36 5.18 -23.76 -2.13
N ASN A 37 5.16 -22.74 -2.99
CA ASN A 37 4.16 -21.67 -2.92
C ASN A 37 3.88 -21.05 -4.29
N LEU A 38 3.09 -21.72 -5.13
CA LEU A 38 2.73 -21.17 -6.44
C LEU A 38 1.86 -19.91 -6.36
N ASN A 39 1.19 -19.67 -5.22
CA ASN A 39 0.39 -18.45 -5.03
C ASN A 39 1.26 -17.19 -4.98
N SER A 40 2.46 -17.25 -4.35
CA SER A 40 3.39 -16.10 -4.36
C SER A 40 3.87 -15.76 -5.77
N VAL A 41 4.05 -16.77 -6.62
CA VAL A 41 4.39 -16.60 -8.05
C VAL A 41 3.28 -15.85 -8.79
N VAL A 42 2.02 -16.25 -8.58
CA VAL A 42 0.86 -15.59 -9.21
C VAL A 42 0.73 -14.14 -8.74
N ILE A 43 0.91 -13.88 -7.45
CA ILE A 43 0.90 -12.53 -6.88
C ILE A 43 1.98 -11.65 -7.53
N CYS A 44 3.19 -12.19 -7.70
CA CYS A 44 4.29 -11.49 -8.36
C CYS A 44 3.96 -11.14 -9.82
N LEU A 45 3.39 -12.08 -10.57
CA LEU A 45 2.96 -11.86 -11.96
C LEU A 45 1.86 -10.79 -12.07
N GLN A 46 0.89 -10.80 -11.17
CA GLN A 46 -0.15 -9.78 -11.11
C GLN A 46 0.41 -8.41 -10.73
N SER A 47 1.35 -8.37 -9.79
CA SER A 47 2.06 -7.14 -9.42
C SER A 47 2.81 -6.56 -10.61
N LEU A 48 3.57 -7.39 -11.34
CA LEU A 48 4.28 -6.98 -12.54
C LEU A 48 3.30 -6.48 -13.62
N GLY A 49 2.18 -7.18 -13.81
CA GLY A 49 1.10 -6.79 -14.72
C GLY A 49 0.53 -5.40 -14.43
N ARG A 50 0.35 -5.04 -13.16
CA ARG A 50 -0.09 -3.68 -12.75
C ARG A 50 0.90 -2.59 -13.15
N LYS A 51 2.19 -2.89 -13.24
CA LYS A 51 3.24 -1.93 -13.63
C LYS A 51 3.36 -1.74 -15.14
N ALA A 52 2.76 -2.61 -15.95
CA ALA A 52 2.93 -2.62 -17.41
C ALA A 52 2.48 -1.31 -18.08
N ASP A 53 1.48 -0.62 -17.52
CA ASP A 53 0.98 0.68 -18.01
C ASP A 53 2.11 1.72 -18.10
N LYS A 54 3.01 1.74 -17.10
CA LYS A 54 4.16 2.66 -17.03
C LYS A 54 5.15 2.48 -18.18
N TYR A 55 5.12 1.33 -18.85
CA TYR A 55 5.98 0.98 -19.97
C TYR A 55 5.24 1.00 -21.30
N GLY A 56 4.04 1.59 -21.36
CA GLY A 56 3.22 1.65 -22.58
C GLY A 56 2.71 0.28 -23.02
N LYS A 57 2.57 -0.66 -22.09
CA LYS A 57 2.01 -2.00 -22.33
C LYS A 57 0.66 -2.12 -21.64
N GLN A 58 -0.19 -3.01 -22.15
CA GLN A 58 -1.49 -3.26 -21.54
C GLN A 58 -1.31 -3.76 -20.10
N SER A 59 -1.90 -3.03 -19.16
CA SER A 59 -1.88 -3.39 -17.73
C SER A 59 -3.00 -4.34 -17.37
N ILE A 60 -2.78 -5.07 -16.27
CA ILE A 60 -3.73 -6.02 -15.70
C ILE A 60 -4.09 -5.54 -14.30
N GLY A 61 -5.39 -5.45 -14.01
CA GLY A 61 -5.91 -5.06 -12.71
C GLY A 61 -6.08 -3.54 -12.53
N PRO A 62 -6.48 -3.11 -11.33
CA PRO A 62 -6.71 -1.70 -11.04
C PRO A 62 -5.41 -0.89 -11.05
N LYS A 63 -5.49 0.35 -11.54
CA LYS A 63 -4.36 1.28 -11.51
C LYS A 63 -3.95 1.53 -10.04
N GLU A 64 -2.67 1.39 -9.75
CA GLU A 64 -2.14 1.73 -8.43
C GLU A 64 -2.26 3.22 -8.16
N ALA A 65 -2.55 3.58 -6.90
CA ALA A 65 -2.63 4.97 -6.49
C ALA A 65 -1.26 5.66 -6.61
N GLU A 66 -1.27 6.85 -7.19
CA GLU A 66 -0.09 7.71 -7.24
C GLU A 66 -0.04 8.61 -6.00
N LYS A 67 1.16 8.86 -5.47
CA LYS A 67 1.34 9.75 -4.32
C LYS A 67 0.96 11.18 -4.72
N ASN A 68 -0.12 11.70 -4.14
CA ASN A 68 -0.53 13.09 -4.33
C ASN A 68 0.12 13.97 -3.27
N GLU A 69 1.34 14.45 -3.54
CA GLU A 69 2.02 15.41 -2.67
C GLU A 69 1.43 16.81 -2.88
N ARG A 70 0.61 17.24 -1.91
CA ARG A 70 0.04 18.58 -1.92
C ARG A 70 0.96 19.54 -1.18
N MET A 71 1.49 20.51 -1.93
CA MET A 71 2.21 21.64 -1.37
C MET A 71 1.21 22.68 -0.89
N PHE A 72 1.22 22.98 0.41
CA PHE A 72 0.45 24.09 0.99
C PHE A 72 1.38 25.26 1.28
N SER A 73 0.88 26.49 1.14
CA SER A 73 1.63 27.66 1.58
C SER A 73 1.85 27.62 3.09
N GLU A 74 2.95 28.20 3.56
CA GLU A 74 3.26 28.26 4.98
C GLU A 74 2.15 28.93 5.80
N GLU A 75 1.52 29.96 5.23
CA GLU A 75 0.34 30.61 5.81
C GLU A 75 -0.84 29.64 5.99
N LYS A 76 -1.13 28.80 4.99
CA LYS A 76 -2.19 27.77 5.10
C LYS A 76 -1.85 26.70 6.13
N LEU A 77 -0.58 26.29 6.22
CA LEU A 77 -0.12 25.34 7.25
C LEU A 77 -0.28 25.93 8.65
N ARG A 78 0.08 27.21 8.86
CA ARG A 78 -0.11 27.92 10.14
C ARG A 78 -1.58 28.10 10.49
N ALA A 79 -2.43 28.45 9.52
CA ALA A 79 -3.87 28.53 9.73
C ALA A 79 -4.45 27.16 10.17
N GLY A 80 -3.95 26.05 9.61
CA GLY A 80 -4.34 24.70 10.03
C GLY A 80 -4.04 24.40 11.51
N GLN A 81 -2.97 24.96 12.08
CA GLN A 81 -2.62 24.77 13.50
C GLN A 81 -3.62 25.44 14.45
N THR A 82 -4.35 26.46 13.99
CA THR A 82 -5.39 27.14 14.79
C THR A 82 -6.73 26.40 14.81
N ILE A 83 -6.92 25.41 13.94
CA ILE A 83 -8.14 24.61 13.89
C ILE A 83 -8.02 23.49 14.94
N ILE A 84 -8.70 23.68 16.07
CA ILE A 84 -8.79 22.67 17.13
C ILE A 84 -9.75 21.58 16.67
N GLY A 85 -9.24 20.35 16.52
CA GLY A 85 -10.06 19.19 16.15
C GLY A 85 -11.13 18.88 17.22
N LEU A 86 -12.24 18.28 16.80
CA LEU A 86 -13.42 17.95 17.64
C LEU A 86 -13.13 17.14 18.93
N GLN A 87 -11.95 16.55 19.06
CA GLN A 87 -11.53 15.78 20.24
C GLN A 87 -10.48 16.48 21.12
N MET A 88 -9.99 17.66 20.74
CA MET A 88 -8.95 18.39 21.49
C MET A 88 -9.56 19.29 22.57
N GLY A 89 -10.45 18.73 23.38
CA GLY A 89 -10.90 19.30 24.65
C GLY A 89 -10.09 18.68 25.79
N SER A 90 -9.38 19.47 26.57
CA SER A 90 -8.74 18.97 27.79
C SER A 90 -9.82 18.64 28.83
N ASN A 91 -9.94 17.37 29.23
CA ASN A 91 -10.78 16.92 30.35
C ASN A 91 -10.29 17.44 31.72
N LYS A 92 -9.20 18.22 31.79
CA LYS A 92 -8.63 18.71 33.06
C LYS A 92 -9.43 19.82 33.75
N GLY A 93 -10.52 20.31 33.15
CA GLY A 93 -11.36 21.35 33.76
C GLY A 93 -12.87 21.24 33.54
N ALA A 94 -13.32 20.42 32.58
CA ALA A 94 -14.75 20.18 32.38
C ALA A 94 -15.10 18.81 32.95
N THR A 95 -15.75 18.77 34.11
CA THR A 95 -16.43 17.54 34.54
C THR A 95 -17.41 17.16 33.44
N GLN A 96 -17.37 15.90 33.01
CA GLN A 96 -18.28 15.31 32.01
C GLN A 96 -19.74 15.21 32.53
N SER A 97 -20.17 16.14 33.38
CA SER A 97 -21.54 16.29 33.81
C SER A 97 -22.36 16.90 32.67
N GLY A 98 -23.15 16.06 31.99
CA GLY A 98 -24.11 16.49 30.96
C GLY A 98 -23.78 16.07 29.52
N ILE A 99 -22.70 15.33 29.27
CA ILE A 99 -22.45 14.77 27.94
C ILE A 99 -23.37 13.56 27.74
N ASN A 100 -24.52 13.77 27.09
CA ASN A 100 -25.38 12.70 26.60
C ASN A 100 -24.89 12.28 25.21
N PHE A 101 -24.11 11.20 25.14
CA PHE A 101 -23.72 10.59 23.87
C PHE A 101 -24.93 9.89 23.26
N GLY A 102 -25.73 10.65 22.53
CA GLY A 102 -26.70 10.17 21.55
C GLY A 102 -27.69 9.15 22.11
N ASN A 103 -28.93 9.58 22.34
CA ASN A 103 -30.04 8.67 22.62
C ASN A 103 -30.02 7.50 21.63
N THR A 104 -29.86 6.27 22.12
CA THR A 104 -29.98 5.05 21.32
C THR A 104 -31.35 5.08 20.65
N ARG A 105 -31.38 5.09 19.32
CA ARG A 105 -32.62 4.92 18.57
C ARG A 105 -33.15 3.53 18.89
N HIS A 106 -34.23 3.45 19.67
CA HIS A 106 -35.00 2.23 19.80
C HIS A 106 -35.66 1.92 18.45
N MET A 107 -35.61 0.64 18.08
CA MET A 107 -36.19 0.08 16.84
C MET A 107 -37.71 0.15 16.87
#